data_AF-A0A5C9A1Z1-F1
#
_entry.id   AF-A0A5C9A1Z1-F1
#
_cell.length_a   1.000
_cell.length_b   1.000
_cell.length_c   1.000
_cell.angle_alpha   90.00
_cell.angle_beta   90.00
_cell.angle_gamma   90.00
#
_symmetry.space_group_name_H-M   'P 1'
#
loop_
_entity.id
_entity.type
_entity.pdbx_description
1 polymer ?
#
loop_
_entity_poly.entity_id
_entity_poly.type
_entity_poly.pdbx_seq_one_letter_code
_entity_poly.pdbx_strand_id
1 'polypeptide(L)'
;MRAFLIIRSYMVVPPCAVATVGAVAAGEHGRSREGHGESTLRARQLASTGLSPAAVAAMIDTQQNYNQRRCRQGLADPAYPGDGMDQSRLPLSPELDMERVQILYANVRAGYIGVFAAIMLLYFIADTYASPGAAQYWLLGVMIANLPRLWLSLRYGQSKRAGRITEADALKWDRYMALASVAAYSGFVAVIYLPYGDNALIGTVLCALVFMVLATGGVLVLSTSYVQVVVFLSLVMLSIIGKFLLIQQPLFYIAAAILSFGYLQLLKHTRRHTQVLIENIALKIENRQSALVDPLTRVGNRRRLALHTEMLFPATQRSGEPFCLILLDIDYFKKYNDTHGHSAGDELLVKVADALGQCSRGQDLIVRYGGEEFLVVLPRTQLNDAEAIAQRILARVREQTCVTISAGVAVYNGENSFEAVVQRADEALYIAKDSGRDRYQLAAA
;
A
#
# COMPACT_ATOMS: atom_id res chain seq x y z
N MET A 1 16.37 15.44 40.43
CA MET A 1 17.33 14.32 40.32
C MET A 1 16.54 13.01 40.24
N ARG A 2 16.07 12.67 39.02
CA ARG A 2 15.49 11.39 38.54
C ARG A 2 14.65 11.70 37.28
N ALA A 3 15.30 11.70 36.12
CA ALA A 3 14.70 11.62 34.79
C ALA A 3 15.84 11.61 33.74
N PHE A 4 16.70 10.59 33.79
CA PHE A 4 17.75 10.37 32.79
C PHE A 4 18.01 8.86 32.74
N LEU A 5 17.13 8.14 32.04
CA LEU A 5 17.29 6.75 31.57
C LEU A 5 16.04 6.45 30.73
N ILE A 6 16.22 5.69 29.62
CA ILE A 6 15.28 5.44 28.52
C ILE A 6 15.41 6.44 27.33
N ILE A 7 16.61 6.58 26.78
CA ILE A 7 16.86 6.63 25.32
C ILE A 7 18.22 5.96 25.08
N ARG A 8 18.25 4.62 25.07
CA ARG A 8 19.45 3.87 24.65
C ARG A 8 19.03 2.52 24.06
N SER A 9 18.44 2.54 22.88
CA SER A 9 18.26 1.39 21.98
C SER A 9 17.91 1.96 20.61
N TYR A 10 18.53 1.43 19.55
CA TYR A 10 18.48 1.88 18.14
C TYR A 10 19.48 2.98 17.74
N MET A 11 20.76 2.63 17.74
CA MET A 11 21.72 2.94 16.67
C MET A 11 23.09 2.36 17.06
N VAL A 12 23.35 1.12 16.66
CA VAL A 12 24.71 0.58 16.59
C VAL A 12 24.80 -0.19 15.28
N VAL A 13 25.36 0.45 14.26
CA VAL A 13 25.90 -0.21 13.07
C VAL A 13 27.41 -0.32 13.32
N PRO A 14 28.02 -1.51 13.30
CA PRO A 14 29.47 -1.62 13.48
C PRO A 14 30.21 -1.26 12.17
N PRO A 15 31.46 -0.77 12.26
CA PRO A 15 32.27 -0.45 11.10
C PRO A 15 33.03 -1.69 10.62
N CYS A 16 32.83 -2.13 9.37
CA CYS A 16 33.68 -3.14 8.75
C CYS A 16 34.71 -2.47 7.82
N ALA A 17 35.91 -2.43 8.38
CA ALA A 17 37.25 -2.43 7.83
C ALA A 17 37.45 -2.46 6.29
N VAL A 18 38.32 -1.53 5.88
CA VAL A 18 39.21 -1.56 4.73
C VAL A 18 39.95 -2.90 4.62
N ALA A 19 39.94 -3.51 3.43
CA ALA A 19 40.91 -4.53 3.02
C ALA A 19 41.18 -4.42 1.51
N THR A 20 42.31 -3.77 1.21
CA THR A 20 43.30 -4.05 0.17
C THR A 20 42.94 -4.83 -1.10
N VAL A 21 43.21 -4.15 -2.21
CA VAL A 21 43.46 -4.66 -3.57
C VAL A 21 44.56 -5.73 -3.58
N GLY A 22 44.33 -6.82 -4.31
CA GLY A 22 45.33 -7.81 -4.70
C GLY A 22 44.92 -8.49 -6.00
N ALA A 23 45.69 -8.24 -7.06
CA ALA A 23 45.46 -8.73 -8.42
C ALA A 23 45.87 -10.20 -8.59
N VAL A 24 45.13 -10.96 -9.42
CA VAL A 24 45.68 -12.05 -10.25
C VAL A 24 44.86 -12.13 -11.55
N ALA A 25 45.58 -12.07 -12.68
CA ALA A 25 45.09 -12.27 -14.03
C ALA A 25 45.10 -13.76 -14.40
N ALA A 26 44.10 -14.23 -15.15
CA ALA A 26 44.21 -15.26 -16.19
C ALA A 26 42.89 -15.33 -16.97
N GLY A 27 42.97 -15.28 -18.29
CA GLY A 27 41.81 -15.23 -19.19
C GLY A 27 41.17 -16.59 -19.43
N GLU A 28 39.93 -16.55 -19.93
CA GLU A 28 39.38 -17.50 -20.89
C GLU A 28 38.02 -17.00 -21.41
N HIS A 29 37.73 -17.31 -22.68
CA HIS A 29 36.54 -16.92 -23.42
C HIS A 29 35.21 -17.38 -22.80
N GLY A 30 34.14 -16.59 -23.02
CA GLY A 30 32.81 -17.15 -23.25
C GLY A 30 31.65 -16.64 -22.39
N ARG A 31 30.65 -16.07 -23.08
CA ARG A 31 29.22 -15.94 -22.75
C ARG A 31 28.78 -15.09 -21.54
N SER A 32 27.89 -14.15 -21.88
CA SER A 32 26.90 -13.45 -21.05
C SER A 32 26.58 -14.10 -19.69
N ARG A 33 27.04 -13.45 -18.61
CA ARG A 33 26.61 -13.71 -17.23
C ARG A 33 25.99 -12.42 -16.65
N GLU A 34 24.72 -12.17 -16.94
CA GLU A 34 23.89 -11.24 -16.15
C GLU A 34 22.77 -11.97 -15.37
N GLY A 35 22.54 -13.26 -15.61
CA GLY A 35 21.48 -14.04 -14.95
C GLY A 35 21.87 -14.76 -13.64
N HIS A 36 23.05 -14.51 -13.05
CA HIS A 36 23.50 -15.25 -11.87
C HIS A 36 23.43 -14.48 -10.54
N GLY A 37 23.18 -13.16 -10.56
CA GLY A 37 23.08 -12.34 -9.35
C GLY A 37 21.71 -12.37 -8.66
N GLU A 38 20.62 -12.44 -9.43
CA GLU A 38 19.26 -12.45 -8.87
C GLU A 38 18.84 -13.82 -8.31
N SER A 39 19.32 -14.91 -8.91
CA SER A 39 19.06 -16.27 -8.43
C SER A 39 19.78 -16.56 -7.09
N THR A 40 20.97 -15.99 -6.89
CA THR A 40 21.71 -16.13 -5.62
C THR A 40 21.15 -15.27 -4.50
N LEU A 41 20.54 -14.12 -4.80
CA LEU A 41 19.90 -13.27 -3.78
C LEU A 41 18.60 -13.88 -3.25
N ARG A 42 17.75 -14.43 -4.15
CA ARG A 42 16.53 -15.16 -3.77
C ARG A 42 16.84 -16.46 -3.04
N ALA A 43 17.86 -17.21 -3.47
CA ALA A 43 18.30 -18.41 -2.76
C ALA A 43 18.81 -18.10 -1.34
N ARG A 44 19.50 -16.96 -1.14
CA ARG A 44 19.93 -16.50 0.18
C ARG A 44 18.78 -16.03 1.08
N GLN A 45 17.73 -15.43 0.53
CA GLN A 45 16.52 -15.08 1.30
C GLN A 45 15.70 -16.32 1.69
N LEU A 46 15.59 -17.31 0.81
CA LEU A 46 14.89 -18.57 1.09
C LEU A 46 15.66 -19.49 2.04
N ALA A 47 16.99 -19.42 2.10
CA ALA A 47 17.79 -20.16 3.08
C ALA A 47 17.62 -19.66 4.53
N SER A 48 17.02 -18.48 4.73
CA SER A 48 16.75 -17.92 6.08
C SER A 48 15.49 -18.48 6.75
N THR A 49 14.71 -19.33 6.06
CA THR A 49 13.43 -19.87 6.56
C THR A 49 13.55 -21.28 7.18
N GLY A 50 14.75 -21.84 7.28
CA GLY A 50 14.98 -23.16 7.90
C GLY A 50 14.46 -24.35 7.09
N LEU A 51 14.01 -24.15 5.84
CA LEU A 51 13.53 -25.20 4.94
C LEU A 51 14.70 -25.92 4.24
N SER A 52 14.51 -27.22 3.95
CA SER A 52 15.52 -28.00 3.25
C SER A 52 15.68 -27.53 1.78
N PRO A 53 16.88 -27.63 1.18
CA PRO A 53 17.13 -27.23 -0.20
C PRO A 53 16.20 -27.90 -1.23
N ALA A 54 15.76 -29.13 -0.95
CA ALA A 54 14.81 -29.87 -1.79
C ALA A 54 13.39 -29.27 -1.76
N ALA A 55 12.94 -28.76 -0.60
CA ALA A 55 11.64 -28.11 -0.46
C ALA A 55 11.60 -26.74 -1.18
N VAL A 56 12.72 -26.00 -1.13
CA VAL A 56 12.87 -24.74 -1.87
C VAL A 56 12.87 -24.98 -3.38
N ALA A 57 13.56 -26.02 -3.84
CA ALA A 57 13.55 -26.40 -5.26
C ALA A 57 12.15 -26.83 -5.73
N ALA A 58 11.41 -27.62 -4.94
CA ALA A 58 10.05 -28.05 -5.26
C ALA A 58 9.06 -26.87 -5.34
N MET A 59 9.16 -25.87 -4.46
CA MET A 59 8.31 -24.67 -4.52
C MET A 59 8.57 -23.83 -5.78
N ILE A 60 9.84 -23.66 -6.18
CA ILE A 60 10.19 -22.91 -7.38
C ILE A 60 9.68 -23.64 -8.64
N ASP A 61 9.81 -24.95 -8.67
CA ASP A 61 9.41 -25.79 -9.80
C ASP A 61 7.87 -25.89 -9.93
N THR A 62 7.15 -25.87 -8.80
CA THR A 62 5.68 -25.82 -8.78
C THR A 62 5.16 -24.48 -9.30
N GLN A 63 5.82 -23.36 -8.94
CA GLN A 63 5.46 -22.01 -9.40
C GLN A 63 5.71 -21.84 -10.90
N GLN A 64 6.82 -22.40 -11.43
CA GLN A 64 7.14 -22.34 -12.86
C GLN A 64 6.19 -23.22 -13.70
N ASN A 65 5.85 -24.42 -13.22
CA ASN A 65 4.88 -25.30 -13.87
C ASN A 65 3.45 -24.72 -13.86
N TYR A 66 3.08 -24.01 -12.80
CA TYR A 66 1.80 -23.29 -12.72
C TYR A 66 1.70 -22.19 -13.78
N ASN A 67 2.74 -21.37 -13.93
CA ASN A 67 2.80 -20.30 -14.93
C ASN A 67 2.75 -20.84 -16.37
N GLN A 68 3.39 -21.98 -16.64
CA GLN A 68 3.32 -22.65 -17.94
C GLN A 68 1.94 -23.27 -18.25
N ARG A 69 1.25 -23.81 -17.24
CA ARG A 69 -0.13 -24.33 -17.42
C ARG A 69 -1.14 -23.20 -17.68
N ARG A 70 -0.98 -22.05 -17.03
CA ARG A 70 -1.80 -20.85 -17.24
C ARG A 70 -1.71 -20.31 -18.68
N CYS A 71 -0.51 -20.26 -19.26
CA CYS A 71 -0.31 -19.85 -20.66
C CYS A 71 -0.93 -20.82 -21.68
N ARG A 72 -1.05 -22.11 -21.36
CA ARG A 72 -1.65 -23.11 -22.26
C ARG A 72 -3.18 -23.12 -22.25
N GLN A 73 -3.83 -22.57 -21.22
CA GLN A 73 -5.29 -22.63 -21.03
C GLN A 73 -6.06 -21.38 -21.49
N GLY A 74 -5.40 -20.36 -22.07
CA GLY A 74 -6.09 -19.22 -22.69
C GLY A 74 -6.90 -18.32 -21.75
N LEU A 75 -6.81 -18.51 -20.43
CA LEU A 75 -7.43 -17.67 -19.40
C LEU A 75 -6.59 -16.41 -19.18
N ALA A 76 -6.65 -15.49 -20.13
CA ALA A 76 -6.08 -14.15 -20.02
C ALA A 76 -7.12 -13.19 -19.44
N ASP A 77 -7.01 -12.88 -18.15
CA ASP A 77 -7.52 -11.63 -17.58
C ASP A 77 -6.58 -10.50 -18.07
N PRO A 78 -7.07 -9.32 -18.49
CA PRO A 78 -6.28 -8.35 -19.28
C PRO A 78 -5.21 -7.59 -18.49
N ALA A 79 -4.77 -8.08 -17.33
CA ALA A 79 -3.92 -7.36 -16.39
C ALA A 79 -2.47 -7.88 -16.25
N TYR A 80 -1.97 -8.73 -17.16
CA TYR A 80 -0.56 -9.15 -17.15
C TYR A 80 0.08 -9.13 -18.54
N PRO A 81 0.97 -8.17 -18.82
CA PRO A 81 1.89 -8.26 -19.95
C PRO A 81 3.07 -9.17 -19.57
N GLY A 82 3.43 -10.05 -20.50
CA GLY A 82 4.52 -11.01 -20.35
C GLY A 82 5.91 -10.39 -20.29
N ASP A 83 6.86 -11.30 -20.07
CA ASP A 83 8.31 -11.15 -20.02
C ASP A 83 8.85 -10.01 -20.92
N GLY A 84 9.58 -9.06 -20.33
CA GLY A 84 10.22 -7.95 -21.04
C GLY A 84 9.66 -6.54 -20.78
N MET A 85 8.87 -6.32 -19.72
CA MET A 85 8.40 -4.98 -19.35
C MET A 85 9.47 -4.19 -18.61
N ASP A 86 9.87 -3.06 -19.20
CA ASP A 86 10.50 -1.93 -18.51
C ASP A 86 9.69 -1.59 -17.23
N GLN A 87 10.22 -1.98 -16.07
CA GLN A 87 9.63 -1.73 -14.74
C GLN A 87 9.51 -0.23 -14.39
N SER A 88 9.93 0.68 -15.29
CA SER A 88 9.77 2.12 -15.11
C SER A 88 8.32 2.63 -15.17
N ARG A 89 7.34 1.77 -15.53
CA ARG A 89 5.92 2.11 -15.55
C ARG A 89 5.03 0.93 -15.11
N LEU A 90 4.95 0.66 -13.80
CA LEU A 90 3.70 0.11 -13.27
C LEU A 90 2.60 1.14 -13.58
N PRO A 91 1.53 0.81 -14.31
CA PRO A 91 0.34 1.65 -14.29
C PRO A 91 -0.13 1.68 -12.83
N LEU A 92 -0.01 2.83 -12.17
CA LEU A 92 -0.43 2.97 -10.78
C LEU A 92 -1.94 2.66 -10.72
N SER A 93 -2.33 1.73 -9.85
CA SER A 93 -3.73 1.48 -9.59
C SER A 93 -4.36 2.73 -8.95
N PRO A 94 -5.63 3.06 -9.24
CA PRO A 94 -6.33 4.19 -8.60
C PRO A 94 -6.28 4.14 -7.06
N GLU A 95 -6.31 2.94 -6.49
CA GLU A 95 -6.14 2.68 -5.05
C GLU A 95 -4.76 3.14 -4.52
N LEU A 96 -3.68 2.85 -5.25
CA LEU A 96 -2.31 3.25 -4.88
C LEU A 96 -2.16 4.78 -4.90
N ASP A 97 -2.71 5.44 -5.92
CA ASP A 97 -2.70 6.91 -5.98
C ASP A 97 -3.50 7.54 -4.85
N MET A 98 -4.64 6.94 -4.48
CA MET A 98 -5.42 7.38 -3.34
C MET A 98 -4.63 7.24 -2.02
N GLU A 99 -3.95 6.11 -1.78
CA GLU A 99 -3.16 5.92 -0.55
C GLU A 99 -1.98 6.90 -0.48
N ARG A 100 -1.28 7.15 -1.59
CA ARG A 100 -0.20 8.15 -1.68
C ARG A 100 -0.68 9.56 -1.31
N VAL A 101 -1.82 9.99 -1.85
CA VAL A 101 -2.40 11.31 -1.58
C VAL A 101 -2.87 11.43 -0.13
N GLN A 102 -3.45 10.38 0.43
CA GLN A 102 -3.84 10.39 1.84
C GLN A 102 -2.63 10.57 2.77
N ILE A 103 -1.53 9.88 2.48
CA ILE A 103 -0.27 10.02 3.25
C ILE A 103 0.30 11.43 3.06
N LEU A 104 0.30 11.98 1.84
CA LEU A 104 0.76 13.35 1.57
C LEU A 104 0.05 14.36 2.47
N TYR A 105 -1.28 14.40 2.43
CA TYR A 105 -2.06 15.38 3.20
C TYR A 105 -2.02 15.14 4.71
N ALA A 106 -1.76 13.90 5.16
CA ALA A 106 -1.50 13.60 6.57
C ALA A 106 -0.16 14.22 7.02
N ASN A 107 0.90 14.06 6.23
CA ASN A 107 2.24 14.57 6.54
C ASN A 107 2.34 16.10 6.43
N VAL A 108 1.59 16.71 5.51
CA VAL A 108 1.57 18.19 5.34
C VAL A 108 1.22 18.92 6.64
N ARG A 109 0.42 18.32 7.53
CA ARG A 109 0.12 18.90 8.86
C ARG A 109 1.36 19.08 9.72
N ALA A 110 2.23 18.07 9.79
CA ALA A 110 3.52 18.18 10.47
C ALA A 110 4.44 19.17 9.73
N GLY A 111 4.35 19.21 8.40
CA GLY A 111 5.07 20.18 7.56
C GLY A 111 4.81 21.64 7.94
N TYR A 112 3.58 22.01 8.32
CA TYR A 112 3.26 23.39 8.72
C TYR A 112 4.04 23.87 9.95
N ILE A 113 4.36 22.97 10.89
CA ILE A 113 5.17 23.31 12.07
C ILE A 113 6.59 23.70 11.65
N GLY A 114 7.21 22.89 10.77
CA GLY A 114 8.54 23.18 10.25
C GLY A 114 8.59 24.46 9.40
N VAL A 115 7.57 24.67 8.57
CA VAL A 115 7.38 25.89 7.77
C VAL A 115 7.28 27.13 8.67
N PHE A 116 6.45 27.07 9.72
CA PHE A 116 6.31 28.18 10.67
C PHE A 116 7.62 28.51 11.39
N ALA A 117 8.31 27.48 11.91
CA ALA A 117 9.60 27.65 12.57
C ALA A 117 10.64 28.30 11.63
N ALA A 118 10.68 27.89 10.36
CA ALA A 118 11.59 28.49 9.40
C ALA A 118 11.21 29.93 9.02
N ILE A 119 9.92 30.28 8.92
CA ILE A 119 9.51 31.68 8.70
C ILE A 119 10.02 32.56 9.84
N MET A 120 9.89 32.10 11.09
CA MET A 120 10.37 32.86 12.25
C MET A 120 11.90 33.06 12.22
N LEU A 121 12.65 32.00 11.93
CA LEU A 121 14.12 32.09 11.85
C LEU A 121 14.58 32.99 10.69
N LEU A 122 13.98 32.85 9.52
CA LEU A 122 14.30 33.67 8.34
C LEU A 122 13.88 35.12 8.54
N TYR A 123 12.74 35.37 9.20
CA TYR A 123 12.31 36.71 9.58
C TYR A 123 13.35 37.38 10.47
N PHE A 124 13.80 36.69 11.52
CA PHE A 124 14.82 37.20 12.43
C PHE A 124 16.13 37.56 11.71
N ILE A 125 16.59 36.69 10.79
CA ILE A 125 17.77 36.96 9.96
C ILE A 125 17.56 38.19 9.08
N ALA A 126 16.42 38.27 8.38
CA ALA A 126 16.11 39.39 7.49
C ALA A 126 15.98 40.71 8.26
N ASP A 127 15.32 40.71 9.43
CA ASP A 127 15.11 41.90 10.26
C ASP A 127 16.43 42.44 10.83
N THR A 128 17.37 41.55 11.13
CA THR A 128 18.68 41.91 11.69
C THR A 128 19.64 42.45 10.63
N TYR A 129 19.66 41.86 9.42
CA TYR A 129 20.72 42.10 8.43
C TYR A 129 20.26 42.81 7.16
N ALA A 130 18.96 42.79 6.82
CA ALA A 130 18.45 43.43 5.61
C ALA A 130 18.09 44.90 5.84
N SER A 131 17.80 45.63 4.75
CA SER A 131 17.35 47.02 4.85
C SER A 131 16.08 47.15 5.69
N PRO A 132 15.89 48.27 6.40
CA PRO A 132 14.69 48.52 7.20
C PRO A 132 13.41 48.26 6.42
N GLY A 133 12.45 47.55 7.04
CA GLY A 133 11.15 47.22 6.45
C GLY A 133 11.15 46.04 5.46
N ALA A 134 12.29 45.60 4.93
CA ALA A 134 12.35 44.51 3.95
C ALA A 134 11.82 43.18 4.50
N ALA A 135 12.13 42.87 5.76
CA ALA A 135 11.67 41.66 6.44
C ALA A 135 10.13 41.62 6.60
N GLN A 136 9.50 42.77 6.83
CA GLN A 136 8.04 42.89 7.02
C GLN A 136 7.30 42.69 5.70
N TYR A 137 7.79 43.29 4.61
CA TYR A 137 7.23 43.05 3.26
C TYR A 137 7.39 41.60 2.83
N TRP A 138 8.55 41.00 3.11
CA TRP A 138 8.77 39.58 2.85
C TRP A 138 7.82 38.69 3.65
N LEU A 139 7.65 38.97 4.95
CA LEU A 139 6.73 38.23 5.82
C LEU A 139 5.30 38.30 5.30
N LEU A 140 4.82 39.49 4.90
CA LEU A 140 3.50 39.64 4.30
C LEU A 140 3.37 38.82 3.01
N GLY A 141 4.37 38.89 2.14
CA GLY A 141 4.41 38.14 0.89
C GLY A 141 4.37 36.62 1.09
N VAL A 142 5.18 36.08 2.01
CA VAL A 142 5.20 34.63 2.28
C VAL A 142 3.90 34.15 2.92
N MET A 143 3.27 34.97 3.78
CA MET A 143 1.96 34.64 4.36
C MET A 143 0.87 34.56 3.29
N ILE A 144 0.80 35.54 2.38
CA ILE A 144 -0.15 35.53 1.26
C ILE A 144 0.10 34.32 0.35
N ALA A 145 1.36 34.04 0.02
CA ALA A 145 1.75 32.94 -0.85
C ALA A 145 1.39 31.55 -0.29
N ASN A 146 1.25 31.41 1.03
CA ASN A 146 0.85 30.15 1.68
C ASN A 146 -0.67 29.96 1.79
N LEU A 147 -1.49 30.99 1.55
CA LEU A 147 -2.95 30.92 1.67
C LEU A 147 -3.58 29.83 0.77
N PRO A 148 -3.23 29.69 -0.53
CA PRO A 148 -3.81 28.65 -1.37
C PRO A 148 -3.54 27.25 -0.85
N ARG A 149 -2.32 27.03 -0.32
CA ARG A 149 -1.89 25.74 0.22
C ARG A 149 -2.64 25.40 1.51
N LEU A 150 -2.79 26.38 2.42
CA LEU A 150 -3.57 26.21 3.64
C LEU A 150 -5.05 25.92 3.34
N TRP A 151 -5.65 26.70 2.43
CA TRP A 151 -7.03 26.51 1.99
C TRP A 151 -7.26 25.11 1.41
N LEU A 152 -6.36 24.63 0.55
CA LEU A 152 -6.47 23.31 -0.06
C LEU A 152 -6.37 22.19 0.97
N SER A 153 -5.44 22.29 1.93
CA SER A 153 -5.30 21.32 3.04
C SER A 153 -6.57 21.24 3.90
N LEU A 154 -7.19 22.38 4.20
CA LEU A 154 -8.45 22.43 4.94
C LEU A 154 -9.60 21.82 4.14
N ARG A 155 -9.72 22.18 2.85
CA ARG A 155 -10.74 21.67 1.94
C ARG A 155 -10.63 20.17 1.74
N TYR A 156 -9.42 19.63 1.58
CA TYR A 156 -9.18 18.19 1.50
C TYR A 156 -9.65 17.49 2.77
N GLY A 157 -9.32 18.04 3.95
CA GLY A 157 -9.76 17.48 5.24
C GLY A 157 -11.29 17.43 5.37
N GLN A 158 -11.99 18.48 4.93
CA GLN A 158 -13.46 18.52 4.91
C GLN A 158 -14.05 17.51 3.92
N SER A 159 -13.52 17.45 2.69
CA SER A 159 -13.97 16.50 1.66
C SER A 159 -13.76 15.05 2.08
N LYS A 160 -12.63 14.75 2.75
CA LYS A 160 -12.32 13.42 3.29
C LYS A 160 -13.33 13.00 4.36
N ARG A 161 -13.65 13.89 5.31
CA ARG A 161 -14.66 13.63 6.35
C ARG A 161 -16.07 13.42 5.79
N ALA A 162 -16.38 14.09 4.69
CA ALA A 162 -17.66 13.96 4.00
C ALA A 162 -17.75 12.74 3.06
N GLY A 163 -16.70 11.90 2.95
CA GLY A 163 -16.69 10.74 2.06
C GLY A 163 -16.75 11.07 0.56
N ARG A 164 -16.41 12.32 0.18
CA ARG A 164 -16.54 12.81 -1.21
C ARG A 164 -15.31 12.60 -2.09
N ILE A 165 -14.25 11.99 -1.55
CA ILE A 165 -13.00 11.79 -2.30
C ILE A 165 -13.02 10.39 -2.90
N THR A 166 -13.00 10.34 -4.23
CA THR A 166 -12.93 9.10 -4.99
C THR A 166 -11.49 8.81 -5.42
N GLU A 167 -11.19 7.55 -5.76
CA GLU A 167 -9.88 7.15 -6.29
C GLU A 167 -9.54 7.89 -7.60
N ALA A 168 -10.55 8.14 -8.44
CA ALA A 168 -10.40 8.89 -9.70
C ALA A 168 -9.97 10.35 -9.50
N ASP A 169 -10.25 10.94 -8.33
CA ASP A 169 -9.90 12.32 -8.02
C ASP A 169 -8.51 12.46 -7.36
N ALA A 170 -7.87 11.36 -6.94
CA ALA A 170 -6.63 11.40 -6.17
C ALA A 170 -5.53 12.24 -6.87
N LEU A 171 -5.27 11.97 -8.15
CA LEU A 171 -4.27 12.69 -8.94
C LEU A 171 -4.58 14.20 -9.08
N LYS A 172 -5.86 14.60 -9.07
CA LYS A 172 -6.24 16.03 -9.11
C LYS A 172 -5.79 16.73 -7.84
N TRP A 173 -6.01 16.11 -6.68
CA TRP A 173 -5.60 16.66 -5.39
C TRP A 173 -4.08 16.76 -5.22
N ASP A 174 -3.32 15.81 -5.77
CA ASP A 174 -1.85 15.90 -5.82
C ASP A 174 -1.40 17.09 -6.68
N ARG A 175 -1.95 17.23 -7.90
CA ARG A 175 -1.62 18.34 -8.81
C ARG A 175 -1.96 19.71 -8.23
N TYR A 176 -3.14 19.85 -7.61
CA TYR A 176 -3.53 21.10 -6.95
C TYR A 176 -2.59 21.44 -5.80
N MET A 177 -2.17 20.45 -5.01
CA MET A 177 -1.20 20.68 -3.93
C MET A 177 0.16 21.09 -4.47
N ALA A 178 0.64 20.44 -5.53
CA ALA A 178 1.90 20.79 -6.18
C ALA A 178 1.88 22.24 -6.69
N LEU A 179 0.81 22.64 -7.39
CA LEU A 179 0.66 24.00 -7.92
C LEU A 179 0.59 25.05 -6.78
N ALA A 180 -0.22 24.82 -5.75
CA ALA A 180 -0.31 25.71 -4.61
C ALA A 180 1.01 25.84 -3.84
N SER A 181 1.84 24.79 -3.87
CA SER A 181 3.14 24.77 -3.22
C SER A 181 4.20 25.59 -3.95
N VAL A 182 4.10 25.76 -5.27
CA VAL A 182 5.04 26.62 -6.05
C VAL A 182 5.02 28.05 -5.50
N ALA A 183 3.84 28.65 -5.34
CA ALA A 183 3.72 30.01 -4.81
C ALA A 183 4.33 30.13 -3.41
N ALA A 184 4.01 29.19 -2.52
CA ALA A 184 4.56 29.14 -1.17
C ALA A 184 6.10 29.05 -1.17
N TYR A 185 6.68 28.12 -1.94
CA TYR A 185 8.13 27.93 -2.02
C TYR A 185 8.84 29.16 -2.61
N SER A 186 8.27 29.78 -3.64
CA SER A 186 8.82 31.02 -4.21
C SER A 186 8.83 32.16 -3.19
N GLY A 187 7.76 32.32 -2.40
CA GLY A 187 7.70 33.32 -1.33
C GLY A 187 8.76 33.11 -0.26
N PHE A 188 9.03 31.85 0.10
CA PHE A 188 10.12 31.51 1.03
C PHE A 188 11.48 31.94 0.50
N VAL A 189 11.78 31.55 -0.73
CA VAL A 189 13.12 31.68 -1.31
C VAL A 189 13.45 33.15 -1.65
N ALA A 190 12.44 34.00 -1.82
CA ALA A 190 12.61 35.45 -2.01
C ALA A 190 13.45 36.13 -0.90
N VAL A 191 13.49 35.58 0.32
CA VAL A 191 14.27 36.12 1.44
C VAL A 191 15.77 36.23 1.12
N ILE A 192 16.30 35.34 0.27
CA ILE A 192 17.71 35.31 -0.15
C ILE A 192 18.08 36.56 -0.98
N TYR A 193 17.09 37.13 -1.66
CA TYR A 193 17.27 38.25 -2.58
C TYR A 193 16.96 39.62 -1.95
N LEU A 194 16.64 39.65 -0.66
CA LEU A 194 16.48 40.92 0.05
C LEU A 194 17.77 41.76 0.02
N PRO A 195 17.65 43.10 0.08
CA PRO A 195 18.80 44.00 0.09
C PRO A 195 19.50 43.96 1.46
N TYR A 196 20.51 43.09 1.58
CA TYR A 196 21.34 42.95 2.79
C TYR A 196 22.49 43.97 2.90
N GLY A 197 22.69 44.83 1.90
CA GLY A 197 23.81 45.79 1.88
C GLY A 197 25.15 45.11 2.13
N ASP A 198 25.96 45.69 3.03
CA ASP A 198 27.28 45.16 3.41
C ASP A 198 27.22 43.79 4.09
N ASN A 199 26.06 43.44 4.67
CA ASN A 199 25.84 42.15 5.33
C ASN A 199 25.39 41.03 4.37
N ALA A 200 25.44 41.25 3.05
CA ALA A 200 24.98 40.28 2.05
C ALA A 200 25.62 38.90 2.20
N LEU A 201 26.89 38.87 2.61
CA LEU A 201 27.61 37.63 2.88
C LEU A 201 26.96 36.83 4.03
N ILE A 202 26.85 37.46 5.20
CA ILE A 202 26.39 36.83 6.44
C ILE A 202 24.92 36.42 6.29
N GLY A 203 24.06 37.32 5.79
CA GLY A 203 22.64 37.06 5.58
C GLY A 203 22.38 35.89 4.64
N THR A 204 23.14 35.79 3.54
CA THR A 204 22.98 34.69 2.57
C THR A 204 23.40 33.34 3.16
N VAL A 205 24.53 33.29 3.88
CA VAL A 205 25.00 32.04 4.50
C VAL A 205 24.04 31.53 5.58
N LEU A 206 23.53 32.42 6.44
CA LEU A 206 22.54 32.05 7.46
C LEU A 206 21.23 31.55 6.84
N CYS A 207 20.73 32.23 5.79
CA CYS A 207 19.58 31.75 5.03
C CYS A 207 19.82 30.35 4.43
N ALA A 208 20.99 30.13 3.81
CA ALA A 208 21.34 28.84 3.23
C ALA A 208 21.34 27.71 4.26
N LEU A 209 21.83 27.95 5.48
CA LEU A 209 21.79 26.96 6.57
C LEU A 209 20.36 26.56 6.95
N VAL A 210 19.46 27.54 7.09
CA VAL A 210 18.03 27.26 7.36
C VAL A 210 17.41 26.45 6.22
N PHE A 211 17.72 26.79 4.98
CA PHE A 211 17.22 26.07 3.81
C PHE A 211 17.74 24.64 3.70
N MET A 212 18.97 24.36 4.13
CA MET A 212 19.51 22.99 4.16
C MET A 212 18.71 22.11 5.15
N VAL A 213 18.39 22.64 6.33
CA VAL A 213 17.55 21.92 7.33
C VAL A 213 16.13 21.70 6.78
N LEU A 214 15.56 22.75 6.16
CA LEU A 214 14.25 22.65 5.52
C LEU A 214 14.22 21.67 4.36
N ALA A 215 15.28 21.59 3.56
CA ALA A 215 15.39 20.65 2.44
C ALA A 215 15.22 19.21 2.91
N THR A 216 15.92 18.84 4.00
CA THR A 216 15.79 17.51 4.62
C THR A 216 14.37 17.24 5.12
N GLY A 217 13.77 18.18 5.85
CA GLY A 217 12.40 18.03 6.35
C GLY A 217 11.34 17.96 5.23
N GLY A 218 11.50 18.78 4.18
CA GLY A 218 10.61 18.81 3.03
C GLY A 218 10.65 17.52 2.22
N VAL A 219 11.82 16.90 2.03
CA VAL A 219 11.95 15.58 1.39
C VAL A 219 11.15 14.53 2.13
N LEU A 220 11.18 14.53 3.47
CA LEU A 220 10.43 13.56 4.29
C LEU A 220 8.91 13.79 4.19
N VAL A 221 8.46 15.04 4.28
CA VAL A 221 7.03 15.39 4.27
C VAL A 221 6.39 15.16 2.90
N LEU A 222 7.12 15.45 1.82
CA LEU A 222 6.63 15.40 0.44
C LEU A 222 6.97 14.09 -0.27
N SER A 223 7.56 13.12 0.43
CA SER A 223 8.19 11.91 -0.14
C SER A 223 7.27 11.06 -1.03
N THR A 224 5.96 11.18 -0.87
CA THR A 224 4.94 10.46 -1.64
C THR A 224 4.69 11.04 -3.04
N SER A 225 5.14 12.27 -3.30
CA SER A 225 5.02 12.93 -4.61
C SER A 225 6.39 13.42 -5.09
N TYR A 226 6.98 12.68 -6.05
CA TYR A 226 8.30 13.01 -6.62
C TYR A 226 8.34 14.42 -7.20
N VAL A 227 7.28 14.84 -7.91
CA VAL A 227 7.20 16.16 -8.54
C VAL A 227 7.29 17.27 -7.50
N GLN A 228 6.59 17.13 -6.37
CA GLN A 228 6.62 18.15 -5.31
C GLN A 228 7.98 18.28 -4.65
N VAL A 229 8.66 17.15 -4.39
CA VAL A 229 10.00 17.17 -3.81
C VAL A 229 10.99 17.83 -4.78
N VAL A 230 10.94 17.47 -6.07
CA VAL A 230 11.84 18.06 -7.07
C VAL A 230 11.60 19.57 -7.18
N VAL A 231 10.35 20.01 -7.35
CA VAL A 231 10.02 21.45 -7.45
C VAL A 231 10.53 22.22 -6.22
N PHE A 232 10.29 21.68 -5.02
CA PHE A 232 10.77 22.29 -3.78
C PHE A 232 12.30 22.39 -3.75
N LEU A 233 13.00 21.28 -3.98
CA LEU A 233 14.46 21.24 -3.97
C LEU A 233 15.07 22.14 -5.05
N SER A 234 14.51 22.14 -6.26
CA SER A 234 14.97 22.98 -7.36
C SER A 234 14.84 24.47 -7.00
N LEU A 235 13.68 24.90 -6.50
CA LEU A 235 13.47 26.31 -6.15
C LEU A 235 14.45 26.78 -5.06
N VAL A 236 14.65 25.97 -4.02
CA VAL A 236 15.56 26.30 -2.92
C VAL A 236 17.02 26.28 -3.39
N MET A 237 17.48 25.19 -4.01
CA MET A 237 18.89 25.01 -4.37
C MET A 237 19.32 25.98 -5.47
N LEU A 238 18.53 26.13 -6.53
CA LEU A 238 18.88 27.03 -7.65
C LEU A 238 18.97 28.49 -7.20
N SER A 239 18.17 28.90 -6.22
CA SER A 239 18.20 30.27 -5.73
C SER A 239 19.40 30.57 -4.83
N ILE A 240 19.81 29.62 -3.98
CA ILE A 240 21.05 29.75 -3.21
C ILE A 240 22.26 29.78 -4.16
N ILE A 241 22.31 28.85 -5.12
CA ILE A 241 23.36 28.80 -6.14
C ILE A 241 23.40 30.12 -6.91
N GLY A 242 22.25 30.57 -7.42
CA GLY A 242 22.13 31.84 -8.15
C GLY A 242 22.61 33.03 -7.34
N LYS A 243 22.24 33.13 -6.06
CA LYS A 243 22.70 34.21 -5.18
C LYS A 243 24.22 34.17 -4.97
N PHE A 244 24.79 32.99 -4.76
CA PHE A 244 26.24 32.84 -4.63
C PHE A 244 27.01 33.25 -5.89
N LEU A 245 26.48 32.93 -7.07
CA LEU A 245 27.06 33.40 -8.34
C LEU A 245 26.97 34.93 -8.49
N LEU A 246 25.89 35.56 -8.01
CA LEU A 246 25.71 37.02 -8.08
C LEU A 246 26.62 37.82 -7.15
N ILE A 247 27.12 37.24 -6.05
CA ILE A 247 28.03 37.92 -5.10
C ILE A 247 29.43 38.12 -5.71
N GLN A 248 29.77 37.42 -6.81
CA GLN A 248 31.02 37.54 -7.57
C GLN A 248 32.34 37.34 -6.77
N GLN A 249 32.27 36.62 -5.65
CA GLN A 249 33.43 36.34 -4.80
C GLN A 249 33.95 34.90 -5.06
N PRO A 250 35.28 34.67 -5.12
CA PRO A 250 35.84 33.40 -5.59
C PRO A 250 35.44 32.19 -4.73
N LEU A 251 35.36 32.37 -3.41
CA LEU A 251 34.92 31.33 -2.47
C LEU A 251 33.48 30.84 -2.77
N PHE A 252 32.63 31.73 -3.29
CA PHE A 252 31.23 31.42 -3.57
C PHE A 252 31.02 30.62 -4.85
N TYR A 253 31.94 30.70 -5.81
CA TYR A 253 31.93 29.79 -6.95
C TYR A 253 32.20 28.35 -6.51
N ILE A 254 33.14 28.15 -5.58
CA ILE A 254 33.42 26.83 -4.99
C ILE A 254 32.19 26.33 -4.22
N ALA A 255 31.60 27.19 -3.38
CA ALA A 255 30.38 26.84 -2.64
C ALA A 255 29.20 26.49 -3.58
N ALA A 256 29.01 27.25 -4.65
CA ALA A 256 28.00 26.98 -5.68
C ALA A 256 28.24 25.64 -6.41
N ALA A 257 29.50 25.30 -6.71
CA ALA A 257 29.86 24.01 -7.32
C ALA A 257 29.57 22.84 -6.36
N ILE A 258 29.92 22.97 -5.08
CA ILE A 258 29.62 21.97 -4.03
C ILE A 258 28.10 21.78 -3.90
N LEU A 259 27.34 22.88 -3.82
CA LEU A 259 25.87 22.82 -3.74
C LEU A 259 25.24 22.22 -5.01
N SER A 260 25.77 22.53 -6.20
CA SER A 260 25.29 21.94 -7.46
C SER A 260 25.51 20.42 -7.48
N PHE A 261 26.69 19.96 -7.05
CA PHE A 261 26.96 18.53 -6.92
C PHE A 261 26.03 17.87 -5.88
N GLY A 262 25.87 18.49 -4.72
CA GLY A 262 24.95 18.03 -3.67
C GLY A 262 23.50 17.94 -4.15
N TYR A 263 23.03 18.92 -4.91
CA TYR A 263 21.70 18.94 -5.52
C TYR A 263 21.49 17.77 -6.49
N LEU A 264 22.44 17.49 -7.38
CA LEU A 264 22.35 16.34 -8.29
C LEU A 264 22.29 15.01 -7.53
N GLN A 265 23.06 14.87 -6.45
CA GLN A 265 23.00 13.68 -5.60
C GLN A 265 21.67 13.56 -4.86
N LEU A 266 21.14 14.67 -4.36
CA LEU A 266 19.86 14.70 -3.67
C LEU A 266 18.69 14.36 -4.62
N LEU A 267 18.72 14.81 -5.86
CA LEU A 267 17.74 14.41 -6.89
C LEU A 267 17.79 12.91 -7.15
N LYS A 268 18.99 12.34 -7.33
CA LYS A 268 19.18 10.89 -7.52
C LYS A 268 18.68 10.10 -6.31
N HIS A 269 19.02 10.53 -5.09
CA HIS A 269 18.61 9.87 -3.85
C HIS A 269 17.09 9.96 -3.65
N THR A 270 16.50 11.13 -3.87
CA THR A 270 15.05 11.36 -3.79
C THR A 270 14.29 10.44 -4.74
N ARG A 271 14.77 10.30 -5.99
CA ARG A 271 14.15 9.39 -6.96
C ARG A 271 14.11 7.95 -6.44
N ARG A 272 15.23 7.45 -5.91
CA ARG A 272 15.31 6.10 -5.33
C ARG A 272 14.40 5.96 -4.11
N HIS A 273 14.42 6.93 -3.20
CA HIS A 273 13.62 6.91 -1.99
C HIS A 273 12.11 6.90 -2.29
N THR A 274 11.65 7.74 -3.22
CA THR A 274 10.24 7.74 -3.65
C THR A 274 9.86 6.43 -4.34
N GLN A 275 10.73 5.83 -5.15
CA GLN A 275 10.48 4.52 -5.77
C GLN A 275 10.26 3.43 -4.71
N VAL A 276 11.18 3.30 -3.75
CA VAL A 276 11.08 2.33 -2.66
C VAL A 276 9.82 2.57 -1.81
N LEU A 277 9.46 3.83 -1.56
CA LEU A 277 8.25 4.14 -0.80
C LEU A 277 6.98 3.71 -1.55
N ILE A 278 6.90 3.98 -2.86
CA ILE A 278 5.75 3.58 -3.69
C ILE A 278 5.65 2.05 -3.74
N GLU A 279 6.76 1.35 -3.92
CA GLU A 279 6.81 -0.11 -3.92
C GLU A 279 6.34 -0.69 -2.58
N ASN A 280 6.80 -0.14 -1.46
CA ASN A 280 6.34 -0.55 -0.13
C ASN A 280 4.83 -0.34 0.07
N ILE A 281 4.26 0.75 -0.45
CA ILE A 281 2.82 0.98 -0.39
C ILE A 281 2.08 -0.04 -1.26
N ALA A 282 2.56 -0.30 -2.49
CA ALA A 282 1.97 -1.29 -3.39
C ALA A 282 1.99 -2.70 -2.77
N LEU A 283 3.13 -3.14 -2.25
CA LEU A 283 3.27 -4.41 -1.54
C LEU A 283 2.35 -4.50 -0.31
N LYS A 284 2.13 -3.39 0.38
CA LYS A 284 1.20 -3.33 1.51
C LYS A 284 -0.25 -3.50 1.07
N ILE A 285 -0.65 -2.90 -0.06
CA ILE A 285 -1.98 -3.09 -0.65
C ILE A 285 -2.15 -4.56 -1.09
N GLU A 286 -1.17 -5.10 -1.81
CA GLU A 286 -1.19 -6.49 -2.28
C GLU A 286 -1.26 -7.48 -1.10
N ASN A 287 -0.46 -7.27 -0.06
CA ASN A 287 -0.51 -8.08 1.16
C ASN A 287 -1.87 -7.97 1.86
N ARG A 288 -2.50 -6.79 1.89
CA ARG A 288 -3.86 -6.65 2.42
C ARG A 288 -4.85 -7.48 1.62
N GLN A 289 -4.82 -7.40 0.29
CA GLN A 289 -5.74 -8.15 -0.58
C GLN A 289 -5.52 -9.66 -0.47
N SER A 290 -4.26 -10.11 -0.49
CA SER A 290 -3.90 -11.52 -0.32
C SER A 290 -4.27 -12.05 1.07
N ALA A 291 -4.23 -11.21 2.10
CA ALA A 291 -4.66 -11.56 3.45
C ALA A 291 -6.19 -11.68 3.60
N LEU A 292 -6.99 -11.41 2.55
CA LEU A 292 -8.45 -11.57 2.54
C LEU A 292 -8.92 -12.86 1.84
N VAL A 293 -8.03 -13.60 1.21
CA VAL A 293 -8.35 -14.86 0.55
C VAL A 293 -7.71 -16.04 1.27
N ASP A 294 -8.35 -17.20 1.19
CA ASP A 294 -7.74 -18.46 1.61
C ASP A 294 -6.66 -18.86 0.59
N PRO A 295 -5.43 -19.18 1.02
CA PRO A 295 -4.31 -19.43 0.10
C PRO A 295 -4.50 -20.70 -0.75
N LEU A 296 -5.25 -21.69 -0.25
CA LEU A 296 -5.51 -22.94 -0.96
C LEU A 296 -6.64 -22.77 -1.98
N THR A 297 -7.82 -22.36 -1.51
CA THR A 297 -9.06 -22.36 -2.29
C THR A 297 -9.34 -21.04 -3.01
N ARG A 298 -8.59 -19.98 -2.70
CA ARG A 298 -8.71 -18.62 -3.28
C ARG A 298 -10.06 -17.91 -3.07
N VAL A 299 -11.02 -18.53 -2.38
CA VAL A 299 -12.22 -17.86 -1.88
C VAL A 299 -11.90 -16.94 -0.70
N GLY A 300 -12.87 -16.19 -0.19
CA GLY A 300 -12.66 -15.36 1.00
C GLY A 300 -12.21 -16.18 2.21
N ASN A 301 -11.47 -15.56 3.11
CA ASN A 301 -11.19 -16.14 4.43
C ASN A 301 -12.06 -15.45 5.51
N ARG A 302 -11.96 -15.92 6.76
CA ARG A 302 -12.69 -15.34 7.91
C ARG A 302 -12.49 -13.83 8.07
N ARG A 303 -11.33 -13.28 7.68
CA ARG A 303 -11.06 -11.84 7.74
C ARG A 303 -11.88 -11.07 6.70
N ARG A 304 -12.02 -11.60 5.48
CA ARG A 304 -12.89 -11.01 4.45
C ARG A 304 -14.36 -11.05 4.84
N LEU A 305 -14.79 -12.12 5.51
CA LEU A 305 -16.13 -12.23 6.07
C LEU A 305 -16.43 -11.10 7.06
N ALA A 306 -15.51 -10.85 8.01
CA ALA A 306 -15.68 -9.79 9.01
C ALA A 306 -15.84 -8.41 8.35
N LEU A 307 -14.95 -8.06 7.41
CA LEU A 307 -15.04 -6.78 6.68
C LEU A 307 -16.33 -6.65 5.86
N HIS A 308 -16.77 -7.72 5.22
CA HIS A 308 -18.01 -7.71 4.45
C HIS A 308 -19.24 -7.51 5.37
N THR A 309 -19.22 -8.15 6.53
CA THR A 309 -20.30 -8.08 7.52
C THR A 309 -20.43 -6.69 8.14
N GLU A 310 -19.31 -5.99 8.40
CA GLU A 310 -19.30 -4.60 8.88
C GLU A 310 -20.06 -3.64 7.95
N MET A 311 -20.14 -3.97 6.66
CA MET A 311 -20.89 -3.18 5.68
C MET A 311 -22.30 -3.71 5.46
N LEU A 312 -22.45 -5.03 5.30
CA LEU A 312 -23.71 -5.68 4.96
C LEU A 312 -24.75 -5.51 6.07
N PHE A 313 -24.38 -5.80 7.31
CA PHE A 313 -25.33 -5.86 8.42
C PHE A 313 -25.98 -4.49 8.73
N PRO A 314 -25.21 -3.38 8.86
CA PRO A 314 -25.82 -2.05 9.04
C PRO A 314 -26.56 -1.55 7.79
N ALA A 315 -26.17 -2.00 6.59
CA ALA A 315 -26.91 -1.66 5.37
C ALA A 315 -28.29 -2.32 5.37
N THR A 316 -28.36 -3.63 5.66
CA THR A 316 -29.62 -4.37 5.79
C THR A 316 -30.53 -3.80 6.88
N GLN A 317 -29.98 -3.43 8.05
CA GLN A 317 -30.78 -2.79 9.10
C GLN A 317 -31.43 -1.46 8.66
N ARG A 318 -30.79 -0.72 7.74
CA ARG A 318 -31.32 0.55 7.21
C ARG A 318 -32.26 0.37 6.03
N SER A 319 -31.96 -0.55 5.11
CA SER A 319 -32.74 -0.74 3.88
C SER A 319 -33.92 -1.70 4.07
N GLY A 320 -33.86 -2.59 5.05
CA GLY A 320 -34.80 -3.70 5.22
C GLY A 320 -34.61 -4.81 4.19
N GLU A 321 -33.58 -4.75 3.33
CA GLU A 321 -33.30 -5.81 2.35
C GLU A 321 -32.73 -7.06 3.03
N PRO A 322 -33.32 -8.25 2.85
CA PRO A 322 -32.86 -9.45 3.51
C PRO A 322 -31.53 -9.93 2.94
N PHE A 323 -30.77 -10.66 3.77
CA PHE A 323 -29.66 -11.49 3.30
C PHE A 323 -29.85 -12.91 3.81
N CYS A 324 -29.30 -13.87 3.09
CA CYS A 324 -29.27 -15.27 3.50
C CYS A 324 -27.83 -15.76 3.66
N LEU A 325 -27.66 -16.76 4.50
CA LEU A 325 -26.42 -17.51 4.70
C LEU A 325 -26.65 -18.97 4.34
N ILE A 326 -25.66 -19.57 3.68
CA ILE A 326 -25.57 -21.02 3.49
C ILE A 326 -24.25 -21.47 4.11
N LEU A 327 -24.31 -22.20 5.22
CA LEU A 327 -23.14 -22.84 5.83
C LEU A 327 -23.07 -24.29 5.33
N LEU A 328 -21.91 -24.68 4.80
CA LEU A 328 -21.69 -25.96 4.15
C LEU A 328 -20.53 -26.70 4.80
N ASP A 329 -20.60 -28.03 4.79
CA ASP A 329 -19.54 -28.91 5.23
C ASP A 329 -19.43 -30.14 4.32
N ILE A 330 -18.20 -30.54 4.00
CA ILE A 330 -17.94 -31.69 3.12
C ILE A 330 -18.14 -32.99 3.90
N ASP A 331 -19.08 -33.80 3.44
CA ASP A 331 -19.42 -35.04 4.13
C ASP A 331 -18.24 -36.02 4.09
N TYR A 332 -17.88 -36.54 5.27
CA TYR A 332 -16.82 -37.54 5.43
C TYR A 332 -15.44 -37.10 4.92
N PHE A 333 -15.13 -35.80 4.93
CA PHE A 333 -13.85 -35.28 4.44
C PHE A 333 -12.63 -35.94 5.09
N LYS A 334 -12.66 -36.16 6.41
CA LYS A 334 -11.60 -36.91 7.10
C LYS A 334 -11.37 -38.31 6.51
N LYS A 335 -12.45 -39.06 6.24
CA LYS A 335 -12.36 -40.41 5.63
C LYS A 335 -11.79 -40.34 4.21
N TYR A 336 -12.15 -39.30 3.46
CA TYR A 336 -11.57 -39.05 2.15
C TYR A 336 -10.05 -38.84 2.23
N ASN A 337 -9.59 -38.00 3.16
CA ASN A 337 -8.16 -37.78 3.43
C ASN A 337 -7.44 -39.04 3.90
N ASP A 338 -8.04 -39.82 4.79
CA ASP A 338 -7.46 -41.06 5.28
C ASP A 338 -7.27 -42.10 4.14
N THR A 339 -8.12 -42.02 3.09
CA THR A 339 -8.09 -42.95 1.95
C THR A 339 -7.17 -42.48 0.81
N HIS A 340 -7.18 -41.18 0.50
CA HIS A 340 -6.51 -40.62 -0.69
C HIS A 340 -5.30 -39.73 -0.36
N GLY A 341 -5.02 -39.50 0.93
CA GLY A 341 -3.99 -38.60 1.41
C GLY A 341 -4.43 -37.13 1.44
N HIS A 342 -3.75 -36.33 2.26
CA HIS A 342 -4.05 -34.91 2.45
C HIS A 342 -3.95 -34.09 1.16
N SER A 343 -3.00 -34.40 0.27
CA SER A 343 -2.88 -33.69 -1.01
C SER A 343 -4.14 -33.82 -1.88
N ALA A 344 -4.78 -35.00 -1.88
CA ALA A 344 -6.04 -35.21 -2.60
C ALA A 344 -7.20 -34.44 -1.93
N GLY A 345 -7.18 -34.35 -0.59
CA GLY A 345 -8.10 -33.49 0.17
C GLY A 345 -7.99 -32.02 -0.20
N ASP A 346 -6.77 -31.52 -0.34
CA ASP A 346 -6.51 -30.15 -0.75
C ASP A 346 -7.04 -29.87 -2.16
N GLU A 347 -6.83 -30.79 -3.10
CA GLU A 347 -7.42 -30.71 -4.44
C GLU A 347 -8.96 -30.77 -4.41
N LEU A 348 -9.54 -31.58 -3.52
CA LEU A 348 -10.98 -31.66 -3.34
C LEU A 348 -11.54 -30.31 -2.84
N LEU A 349 -10.89 -29.68 -1.87
CA LEU A 349 -11.30 -28.37 -1.36
C LEU A 349 -11.29 -27.30 -2.46
N VAL A 350 -10.28 -27.32 -3.34
CA VAL A 350 -10.22 -26.41 -4.50
C VAL A 350 -11.41 -26.65 -5.45
N LYS A 351 -11.70 -27.90 -5.79
CA LYS A 351 -12.83 -28.22 -6.68
C LYS A 351 -14.19 -27.84 -6.07
N VAL A 352 -14.37 -28.03 -4.77
CA VAL A 352 -15.58 -27.58 -4.06
C VAL A 352 -15.70 -26.06 -4.12
N ALA A 353 -14.61 -25.32 -3.88
CA ALA A 353 -14.61 -23.86 -3.99
C ALA A 353 -14.97 -23.37 -5.41
N ASP A 354 -14.44 -24.03 -6.45
CA ASP A 354 -14.77 -23.72 -7.86
C ASP A 354 -16.26 -24.00 -8.16
N ALA A 355 -16.80 -25.11 -7.67
CA ALA A 355 -18.21 -25.45 -7.80
C ALA A 355 -19.13 -24.40 -7.14
N LEU A 356 -18.76 -23.92 -5.95
CA LEU A 356 -19.46 -22.83 -5.26
C LEU A 356 -19.41 -21.54 -6.09
N GLY A 357 -18.26 -21.21 -6.66
CA GLY A 357 -18.07 -20.05 -7.54
C GLY A 357 -19.00 -20.06 -8.74
N GLN A 358 -19.13 -21.21 -9.43
CA GLN A 358 -20.03 -21.38 -10.57
C GLN A 358 -21.51 -21.27 -10.22
N CYS A 359 -21.86 -21.49 -8.95
CA CYS A 359 -23.22 -21.40 -8.45
C CYS A 359 -23.58 -20.02 -7.88
N SER A 360 -22.62 -19.11 -7.75
CA SER A 360 -22.76 -17.83 -7.06
C SER A 360 -22.73 -16.64 -8.03
N ARG A 361 -23.38 -15.54 -7.66
CA ARG A 361 -23.39 -14.27 -8.41
C ARG A 361 -22.19 -13.41 -7.99
N GLY A 362 -21.83 -12.40 -8.79
CA GLY A 362 -20.70 -11.51 -8.47
C GLY A 362 -20.83 -10.70 -7.17
N GLN A 363 -22.05 -10.56 -6.63
CA GLN A 363 -22.31 -9.90 -5.34
C GLN A 363 -22.26 -10.85 -4.14
N ASP A 364 -22.29 -12.16 -4.39
CA ASP A 364 -22.29 -13.18 -3.33
C ASP A 364 -20.85 -13.36 -2.81
N LEU A 365 -20.72 -13.65 -1.52
CA LEU A 365 -19.41 -13.87 -0.92
C LEU A 365 -19.26 -15.32 -0.48
N ILE A 366 -18.30 -16.03 -1.07
CA ILE A 366 -17.89 -17.37 -0.65
C ILE A 366 -16.68 -17.24 0.28
N VAL A 367 -16.73 -17.93 1.41
CA VAL A 367 -15.68 -17.93 2.43
C VAL A 367 -15.37 -19.35 2.83
N ARG A 368 -14.07 -19.71 2.88
CA ARG A 368 -13.65 -20.90 3.61
C ARG A 368 -13.74 -20.60 5.11
N TYR A 369 -14.79 -21.10 5.74
CA TYR A 369 -15.12 -20.82 7.12
C TYR A 369 -14.30 -21.69 8.09
N GLY A 370 -14.00 -22.93 7.72
CA GLY A 370 -13.24 -23.87 8.55
C GLY A 370 -12.27 -24.72 7.74
N GLY A 371 -11.84 -25.85 8.29
CA GLY A 371 -10.97 -26.79 7.57
C GLY A 371 -11.65 -27.35 6.32
N GLU A 372 -12.88 -27.83 6.46
CA GLU A 372 -13.73 -28.41 5.42
C GLU A 372 -15.08 -27.70 5.26
N GLU A 373 -15.22 -26.54 5.92
CA GLU A 373 -16.46 -25.77 5.99
C GLU A 373 -16.38 -24.53 5.11
N PHE A 374 -17.48 -24.24 4.40
CA PHE A 374 -17.64 -23.05 3.57
C PHE A 374 -18.88 -22.28 4.00
N LEU A 375 -18.82 -20.95 3.94
CA LEU A 375 -19.96 -20.07 4.16
C LEU A 375 -20.19 -19.26 2.89
N VAL A 376 -21.43 -19.26 2.41
CA VAL A 376 -21.88 -18.42 1.31
C VAL A 376 -22.82 -17.36 1.87
N VAL A 377 -22.45 -16.09 1.69
CA VAL A 377 -23.28 -14.93 2.05
C VAL A 377 -23.99 -14.45 0.78
N LEU A 378 -25.31 -14.32 0.87
CA LEU A 378 -26.18 -13.95 -0.24
C LEU A 378 -26.89 -12.61 0.08
N PRO A 379 -26.29 -11.46 -0.24
CA PRO A 379 -26.93 -10.16 -0.07
C PRO A 379 -28.21 -10.07 -0.90
N ARG A 380 -29.22 -9.35 -0.38
CA ARG A 380 -30.48 -9.06 -1.11
C ARG A 380 -31.18 -10.31 -1.64
N THR A 381 -31.19 -11.36 -0.83
CA THR A 381 -31.69 -12.68 -1.23
C THR A 381 -32.72 -13.16 -0.22
N GLN A 382 -33.88 -13.58 -0.73
CA GLN A 382 -34.97 -14.16 0.05
C GLN A 382 -34.71 -15.66 0.28
N LEU A 383 -35.37 -16.25 1.28
CA LEU A 383 -35.15 -17.65 1.66
C LEU A 383 -35.37 -18.63 0.50
N ASN A 384 -36.43 -18.45 -0.29
CA ASN A 384 -36.74 -19.34 -1.43
C ASN A 384 -35.65 -19.33 -2.51
N ASP A 385 -35.04 -18.17 -2.76
CA ASP A 385 -33.92 -18.05 -3.71
C ASP A 385 -32.65 -18.70 -3.16
N ALA A 386 -32.39 -18.52 -1.85
CA ALA A 386 -31.27 -19.16 -1.18
C ALA A 386 -31.40 -20.69 -1.16
N GLU A 387 -32.61 -21.22 -1.00
CA GLU A 387 -32.92 -22.65 -1.09
C GLU A 387 -32.58 -23.21 -2.49
N ALA A 388 -33.02 -22.53 -3.55
CA ALA A 388 -32.68 -22.91 -4.91
C ALA A 388 -31.17 -22.87 -5.19
N ILE A 389 -30.45 -21.90 -4.60
CA ILE A 389 -28.98 -21.82 -4.67
C ILE A 389 -28.34 -23.00 -3.93
N ALA A 390 -28.80 -23.32 -2.71
CA ALA A 390 -28.30 -24.46 -1.94
C ALA A 390 -28.46 -25.77 -2.71
N GLN A 391 -29.65 -26.02 -3.27
CA GLN A 391 -29.93 -27.22 -4.06
C GLN A 391 -29.02 -27.32 -5.30
N ARG A 392 -28.79 -26.20 -5.99
CA ARG A 392 -27.87 -26.14 -7.12
C ARG A 392 -26.42 -26.44 -6.71
N ILE A 393 -25.99 -25.89 -5.58
CA ILE A 393 -24.65 -26.14 -5.03
C ILE A 393 -24.46 -27.64 -4.74
N LEU A 394 -25.40 -28.28 -4.05
CA LEU A 394 -25.32 -29.71 -3.74
C LEU A 394 -25.18 -30.56 -5.01
N ALA A 395 -26.02 -30.30 -6.01
CA ALA A 395 -25.98 -31.02 -7.28
C ALA A 395 -24.63 -30.81 -8.01
N ARG A 396 -24.14 -29.57 -8.06
CA ARG A 396 -22.89 -29.22 -8.75
C ARG A 396 -21.67 -29.84 -8.09
N VAL A 397 -21.58 -29.78 -6.76
CA VAL A 397 -20.46 -30.38 -6.02
C VAL A 397 -20.44 -31.88 -6.24
N ARG A 398 -21.59 -32.56 -6.12
CA ARG A 398 -21.70 -34.00 -6.37
C ARG A 398 -21.24 -34.38 -7.78
N GLU A 399 -21.65 -33.61 -8.78
CA GLU A 399 -21.26 -33.80 -10.19
C GLU A 399 -19.75 -33.66 -10.42
N GLN A 400 -19.11 -32.64 -9.83
CA GLN A 400 -17.71 -32.30 -10.14
C GLN A 400 -16.68 -33.04 -9.28
N THR A 401 -17.08 -33.53 -8.11
CA THR A 401 -16.13 -34.03 -7.11
C THR A 401 -16.39 -35.48 -6.69
N CYS A 402 -17.56 -36.03 -7.03
CA CYS A 402 -18.04 -37.33 -6.55
C CYS A 402 -18.15 -37.45 -5.01
N VAL A 403 -18.08 -36.33 -4.27
CA VAL A 403 -18.39 -36.28 -2.83
C VAL A 403 -19.71 -35.54 -2.60
N THR A 404 -20.29 -35.73 -1.42
CA THR A 404 -21.51 -35.04 -0.99
C THR A 404 -21.18 -33.95 0.01
N ILE A 405 -22.09 -33.01 0.17
CA ILE A 405 -22.00 -31.95 1.18
C ILE A 405 -23.33 -31.85 1.91
N SER A 406 -23.27 -31.43 3.16
CA SER A 406 -24.45 -31.03 3.93
C SER A 406 -24.48 -29.50 4.04
N ALA A 407 -25.67 -28.90 4.06
CA ALA A 407 -25.84 -27.45 4.14
C ALA A 407 -26.92 -27.02 5.14
N GLY A 408 -26.68 -25.93 5.85
CA GLY A 408 -27.67 -25.22 6.65
C GLY A 408 -27.93 -23.83 6.05
N VAL A 409 -29.21 -23.48 5.87
CA VAL A 409 -29.62 -22.23 5.23
C VAL A 409 -30.39 -21.36 6.23
N ALA A 410 -29.97 -20.12 6.44
CA ALA A 410 -30.64 -19.17 7.32
C ALA A 410 -30.86 -17.82 6.63
N VAL A 411 -32.06 -17.26 6.76
CA VAL A 411 -32.38 -15.89 6.33
C VAL A 411 -32.31 -14.96 7.52
N TYR A 412 -31.69 -13.78 7.38
CA TYR A 412 -31.74 -12.75 8.42
C TYR A 412 -33.20 -12.36 8.73
N ASN A 413 -33.59 -12.48 9.99
CA ASN A 413 -34.93 -12.26 10.51
C ASN A 413 -34.94 -11.26 11.68
N GLY A 414 -34.11 -10.21 11.58
CA GLY A 414 -34.08 -9.13 12.59
C GLY A 414 -33.20 -9.44 13.80
N GLU A 415 -32.25 -10.35 13.68
CA GLU A 415 -31.31 -10.67 14.75
C GLU A 415 -30.44 -9.47 15.14
N ASN A 416 -29.91 -9.52 16.37
CA ASN A 416 -29.06 -8.46 16.89
C ASN A 416 -27.62 -8.50 16.31
N SER A 417 -27.20 -9.61 15.71
CA SER A 417 -25.85 -9.73 15.12
C SER A 417 -25.80 -10.74 13.98
N PHE A 418 -24.74 -10.66 13.17
CA PHE A 418 -24.48 -11.59 12.08
C PHE A 418 -24.17 -13.01 12.60
N GLU A 419 -23.46 -13.10 13.73
CA GLU A 419 -23.11 -14.35 14.39
C GLU A 419 -24.36 -15.15 14.80
N ALA A 420 -25.45 -14.48 15.18
CA ALA A 420 -26.71 -15.14 15.48
C ALA A 420 -27.33 -15.82 14.23
N VAL A 421 -27.19 -15.21 13.05
CA VAL A 421 -27.63 -15.81 11.78
C VAL A 421 -26.75 -17.00 11.41
N VAL A 422 -25.43 -16.88 11.62
CA VAL A 422 -24.48 -17.98 11.41
C VAL A 422 -24.81 -19.16 12.33
N GLN A 423 -25.13 -18.89 13.61
CA GLN A 423 -25.49 -19.93 14.57
C GLN A 423 -26.75 -20.70 14.13
N ARG A 424 -27.78 -20.01 13.62
CA ARG A 424 -28.97 -20.69 13.08
C ARG A 424 -28.66 -21.53 11.84
N ALA A 425 -27.76 -21.06 10.98
CA ALA A 425 -27.28 -21.85 9.84
C ALA A 425 -26.50 -23.10 10.30
N ASP A 426 -25.71 -22.99 11.37
CA ASP A 426 -24.97 -24.10 11.97
C ASP A 426 -25.89 -25.16 12.59
N GLU A 427 -26.91 -24.73 13.34
CA GLU A 427 -27.94 -25.62 13.89
C GLU A 427 -28.68 -26.37 12.77
N ALA A 428 -29.01 -25.70 11.67
CA ALA A 428 -29.61 -26.33 10.50
C ALA A 428 -28.64 -27.32 9.82
N LEU A 429 -27.37 -26.97 9.67
CA LEU A 429 -26.34 -27.84 9.10
C LEU A 429 -26.17 -29.12 9.95
N TYR A 430 -26.20 -28.98 11.27
CA TYR A 430 -26.15 -30.11 12.19
C TYR A 430 -27.32 -31.08 11.95
N ILE A 431 -28.55 -30.57 11.82
CA ILE A 431 -29.74 -31.37 11.51
C ILE A 431 -29.60 -32.07 10.14
N ALA A 432 -29.05 -31.39 9.13
CA ALA A 432 -28.80 -31.98 7.82
C ALA A 432 -27.84 -33.17 7.91
N LYS A 433 -26.77 -33.05 8.71
CA LYS A 433 -25.79 -34.12 8.94
C LYS A 433 -26.41 -35.31 9.68
N ASP A 434 -27.24 -35.05 10.69
CA ASP A 434 -27.90 -36.12 11.48
C ASP A 434 -29.01 -36.82 10.68
N SER A 435 -29.68 -36.09 9.78
CA SER A 435 -30.73 -36.60 8.89
C SER A 435 -30.19 -37.41 7.70
N GLY A 436 -28.94 -37.87 7.75
CA GLY A 436 -28.35 -38.75 6.74
C GLY A 436 -27.47 -38.05 5.69
N ARG A 437 -27.11 -36.77 5.89
CA ARG A 437 -26.20 -36.00 5.01
C ARG A 437 -26.73 -35.81 3.59
N ASP A 438 -25.89 -35.27 2.69
CA ASP A 438 -26.17 -35.04 1.27
C ASP A 438 -27.47 -34.24 1.02
N ARG A 439 -27.71 -33.25 1.87
CA ARG A 439 -28.94 -32.44 1.88
C ARG A 439 -28.70 -31.06 2.46
N TYR A 440 -29.64 -30.16 2.18
CA TYR A 440 -29.74 -28.91 2.92
C TYR A 440 -30.86 -28.98 3.96
N GLN A 441 -30.77 -28.13 4.97
CA GLN A 441 -31.81 -27.89 5.96
C GLN A 441 -32.03 -26.39 6.08
N LEU A 442 -33.30 -25.97 6.10
CA LEU A 442 -33.65 -24.59 6.42
C LEU A 442 -33.67 -24.41 7.94
N ALA A 443 -33.09 -23.31 8.42
CA ALA A 443 -33.16 -22.92 9.82
C ALA A 443 -34.59 -22.57 10.22
N ALA A 444 -34.93 -22.84 11.48
CA ALA A 444 -36.20 -22.40 12.04
C ALA A 444 -36.27 -20.85 12.05
N ALA A 445 -37.47 -20.35 11.78
CA ALA A 445 -37.76 -18.92 11.65
C ALA A 445 -37.57 -18.15 12.96
#